data_AF-A0A844BKP8-F1
#
_entry.id   AF-A0A844BKP8-F1
#
_cell.length_a   1.000
_cell.length_b   1.000
_cell.length_c   1.000
_cell.angle_alpha   90.00
_cell.angle_beta   90.00
_cell.angle_gamma   90.00
#
_symmetry.space_group_name_H-M   'P 1'
#
loop_
_entity.id
_entity.type
_entity.pdbx_description
1 polymer ?
#
loop_
_entity_poly.entity_id
_entity_poly.type
_entity_poly.pdbx_seq_one_letter_code
_entity_poly.pdbx_strand_id
1 'polypeptide(L)'
;MGWFKRLFGSKQEDSETALSNRSESVAANSASSEWEPIPAYIDADPADYELVSVIATAIAAGDQPNSEFVVKNIYQRNPEAKTVSLIAASLAAGTHEDSQFVVKSISKKRN
;
A
#
# COMPACT_ATOMS: atom_id res chain seq x y z
N MET A 1 13.57 33.57 2.47
CA MET A 1 13.90 32.34 1.70
C MET A 1 15.02 31.59 2.41
N GLY A 2 14.83 30.35 2.87
CA GLY A 2 15.93 29.66 3.56
C GLY A 2 15.70 28.25 4.13
N TRP A 3 14.55 27.60 3.88
CA TRP A 3 14.28 26.29 4.51
C TRP A 3 14.79 25.08 3.73
N PHE A 4 15.00 25.21 2.40
CA PHE A 4 15.46 24.10 1.56
C PHE A 4 16.98 23.83 1.60
N LYS A 5 17.81 24.76 2.10
CA LYS A 5 19.28 24.58 2.13
C LYS A 5 19.77 23.58 3.19
N ARG A 6 18.92 23.17 4.14
CA ARG A 6 19.27 22.18 5.18
C ARG A 6 18.87 20.75 4.82
N LEU A 7 18.10 20.57 3.75
CA LEU A 7 17.64 19.24 3.29
C LEU A 7 18.51 18.66 2.17
N PHE A 8 19.25 19.50 1.44
CA PHE A 8 20.12 19.07 0.35
C PHE A 8 21.46 19.81 0.40
N GLY A 9 22.38 19.29 1.21
CA GLY A 9 23.71 19.87 1.40
C GLY A 9 24.67 18.89 2.07
N SER A 10 25.27 18.05 1.24
CA SER A 10 26.27 17.00 1.45
C SER A 10 27.40 17.27 2.46
N LYS A 11 27.70 16.26 3.29
CA LYS A 11 29.09 15.87 3.60
C LYS A 11 29.19 14.34 3.69
N GLN A 12 30.12 13.83 2.91
CA GLN A 12 30.55 12.45 2.72
C GLN A 12 31.54 12.08 3.84
N GLU A 13 31.29 10.99 4.56
CA GLU A 13 32.24 9.91 4.90
C GLU A 13 31.66 8.99 6.02
N ASP A 14 31.63 7.71 5.66
CA ASP A 14 31.64 6.48 6.47
C ASP A 14 30.45 6.13 7.38
N SER A 15 29.55 5.31 6.82
CA SER A 15 28.86 4.25 7.56
C SER A 15 28.38 3.18 6.58
N GLU A 16 29.22 2.15 6.40
CA GLU A 16 28.89 0.86 5.82
C GLU A 16 27.77 0.17 6.63
N THR A 17 26.53 0.61 6.51
CA THR A 17 25.34 -0.12 7.01
C THR A 17 24.08 0.14 6.18
N ALA A 18 24.15 0.94 5.11
CA ALA A 18 23.00 1.32 4.29
C ALA A 18 22.83 0.49 3.00
N LEU A 19 23.52 -0.64 2.87
CA LEU A 19 23.37 -1.55 1.71
C LEU A 19 22.54 -2.80 1.99
N SER A 20 22.12 -3.03 3.25
CA SER A 20 21.35 -4.24 3.60
C SER A 20 19.87 -4.16 3.24
N ASN A 21 19.24 -2.97 3.24
CA ASN A 21 17.81 -2.85 2.93
C ASN A 21 17.52 -2.58 1.45
N ARG A 22 18.55 -2.38 0.60
CA ARG A 22 18.37 -2.27 -0.85
C ARG A 22 18.46 -3.62 -1.56
N SER A 23 19.00 -4.65 -0.89
CA SER A 23 19.17 -5.99 -1.48
C SER A 23 17.89 -6.84 -1.49
N GLU A 24 16.87 -6.54 -0.68
CA GLU A 24 15.56 -7.21 -0.81
C GLU A 24 14.80 -6.76 -2.07
N SER A 25 15.07 -5.55 -2.57
CA SER A 25 14.45 -5.06 -3.82
C SER A 25 15.08 -5.64 -5.10
N VAL A 26 16.25 -6.28 -5.00
CA VAL A 26 16.94 -6.86 -6.17
C VAL A 26 16.71 -8.37 -6.27
N ALA A 27 16.53 -9.08 -5.15
CA ALA A 27 16.18 -10.50 -5.17
C ALA A 27 14.74 -10.78 -5.68
N ALA A 28 13.84 -9.80 -5.60
CA ALA A 28 12.49 -9.90 -6.17
C ALA A 28 12.45 -9.77 -7.71
N ASN A 29 13.52 -9.26 -8.34
CA ASN A 29 13.52 -9.00 -9.78
C ASN A 29 13.85 -10.23 -10.64
N SER A 30 14.38 -11.32 -10.08
CA SER A 30 14.63 -12.56 -10.84
C SER A 30 13.42 -13.51 -10.90
N ALA A 31 12.37 -13.27 -10.09
CA ALA A 31 11.08 -13.98 -10.19
C ALA A 31 10.03 -13.18 -11.01
N SER A 32 10.40 -12.00 -11.50
CA SER A 32 9.48 -11.00 -12.06
C SER A 32 8.93 -11.31 -13.46
N SER A 33 9.50 -12.28 -14.18
CA SER A 33 9.03 -12.60 -15.54
C SER A 33 7.77 -13.48 -15.54
N GLU A 34 7.60 -14.33 -14.52
CA GLU A 34 6.55 -15.34 -14.45
C GLU A 34 5.40 -14.95 -13.50
N TRP A 35 5.61 -14.01 -12.58
CA TRP A 35 4.61 -13.63 -11.57
C TRP A 35 4.19 -12.16 -11.73
N GLU A 36 2.88 -11.93 -11.86
CA GLU A 36 2.26 -10.61 -11.94
C GLU A 36 1.64 -10.25 -10.58
N PRO A 37 1.94 -9.08 -10.00
CA PRO A 37 1.38 -8.67 -8.72
C PRO A 37 -0.13 -8.41 -8.83
N ILE A 38 -0.90 -8.90 -7.87
CA ILE A 38 -2.32 -8.58 -7.72
C ILE A 38 -2.43 -7.37 -6.78
N PRO A 39 -2.97 -6.24 -7.24
CA PRO A 39 -3.04 -5.04 -6.43
C PRO A 39 -4.07 -5.22 -5.30
N ALA A 40 -3.76 -4.64 -4.15
CA ALA A 40 -4.59 -4.78 -2.96
C ALA A 40 -5.90 -3.96 -3.08
N TYR A 41 -5.89 -2.93 -3.92
CA TYR A 41 -7.02 -2.07 -4.24
C TYR A 41 -7.13 -1.92 -5.75
N ILE A 42 -8.35 -1.71 -6.24
CA ILE A 42 -8.69 -1.42 -7.63
C ILE A 42 -9.58 -0.20 -7.66
N ASP A 43 -9.78 0.39 -8.84
CA ASP A 43 -10.73 1.49 -9.00
C ASP A 43 -12.12 1.06 -8.52
N ALA A 44 -12.78 1.95 -7.77
CA ALA A 44 -14.13 1.72 -7.28
C ALA A 44 -15.16 1.82 -8.41
N ASP A 45 -16.35 1.29 -8.17
CA ASP A 45 -17.46 1.49 -9.09
C ASP A 45 -17.82 2.99 -9.14
N PRO A 46 -17.90 3.61 -10.34
CA PRO A 46 -18.34 4.99 -10.48
C PRO A 46 -19.69 5.30 -9.83
N ALA A 47 -20.59 4.31 -9.69
CA ALA A 47 -21.86 4.47 -8.99
C ALA A 47 -21.69 4.86 -7.51
N ASP A 48 -20.58 4.47 -6.88
CA ASP A 48 -20.30 4.76 -5.47
C ASP A 48 -19.63 6.14 -5.26
N TYR A 49 -19.18 6.80 -6.33
CA TYR A 49 -18.32 7.97 -6.22
C TYR A 49 -18.98 9.13 -5.49
N GLU A 50 -20.24 9.43 -5.82
CA GLU A 50 -20.99 10.52 -5.21
C GLU A 50 -21.13 10.31 -3.70
N LEU A 51 -21.66 9.15 -3.32
CA LEU A 51 -21.94 8.81 -1.92
C LEU A 51 -20.66 8.83 -1.09
N VAL A 52 -19.61 8.15 -1.54
CA VAL A 52 -18.33 8.07 -0.83
C VAL A 52 -17.68 9.44 -0.73
N SER A 53 -17.77 10.27 -1.78
CA SER A 53 -17.22 11.63 -1.76
C SER A 53 -17.92 12.52 -0.73
N VAL A 54 -19.25 12.48 -0.67
CA VAL A 54 -20.03 13.27 0.31
C VAL A 54 -19.70 12.81 1.73
N ILE A 55 -19.64 11.50 1.99
CA ILE A 55 -19.30 10.98 3.32
C ILE A 55 -17.88 11.39 3.72
N ALA A 56 -16.89 11.18 2.84
CA ALA A 56 -15.49 11.48 3.14
C ALA A 56 -15.28 12.98 3.40
N THR A 57 -15.88 13.83 2.57
CA THR A 57 -15.79 15.30 2.72
C THR A 57 -16.53 15.79 3.94
N ALA A 58 -17.69 15.24 4.29
CA ALA A 58 -18.43 15.59 5.50
C ALA A 58 -17.63 15.24 6.78
N ILE A 59 -16.99 14.07 6.82
CA ILE A 59 -16.12 13.67 7.94
C ILE A 59 -14.92 14.64 8.03
N ALA A 60 -14.25 14.91 6.90
CA ALA A 60 -13.10 15.79 6.86
C ALA A 60 -13.44 17.24 7.25
N ALA A 61 -14.58 17.76 6.77
CA ALA A 61 -15.08 19.09 7.14
C ALA A 61 -15.54 19.15 8.61
N GLY A 62 -16.02 18.04 9.18
CA GLY A 62 -16.33 17.94 10.61
C GLY A 62 -15.08 18.11 11.48
N ASP A 63 -13.94 17.56 11.04
CA ASP A 63 -12.65 17.71 11.73
C ASP A 63 -11.99 19.07 11.45
N GLN A 64 -12.09 19.58 10.22
CA GLN A 64 -11.48 20.84 9.77
C GLN A 64 -12.51 21.75 9.05
N PRO A 65 -13.33 22.49 9.81
CA PRO A 65 -14.49 23.20 9.27
C PRO A 65 -14.17 24.43 8.39
N ASN A 66 -12.94 24.96 8.47
CA ASN A 66 -12.50 26.10 7.66
C ASN A 66 -11.67 25.68 6.44
N SER A 67 -11.74 24.41 6.04
CA SER A 67 -10.97 23.85 4.91
C SER A 67 -11.88 23.35 3.80
N GLU A 68 -11.33 23.27 2.58
CA GLU A 68 -12.00 22.70 1.41
C GLU A 68 -11.36 21.36 1.03
N PHE A 69 -12.20 20.37 0.73
CA PHE A 69 -11.77 19.01 0.41
C PHE A 69 -12.21 18.61 -0.99
N VAL A 70 -11.28 18.04 -1.76
CA VAL A 70 -11.54 17.48 -3.09
C VAL A 70 -11.07 16.03 -3.12
N VAL A 71 -12.00 15.11 -3.38
CA VAL A 71 -11.68 13.69 -3.55
C VAL A 71 -11.09 13.48 -4.94
N LYS A 72 -9.84 13.01 -5.00
CA LYS A 72 -9.10 12.84 -6.27
C LYS A 72 -9.26 11.45 -6.87
N ASN A 73 -9.22 10.42 -6.04
CA ASN A 73 -9.30 9.02 -6.45
C ASN A 73 -10.12 8.26 -5.41
N ILE A 74 -10.91 7.30 -5.88
CA ILE A 74 -11.68 6.38 -5.03
C ILE A 74 -11.33 4.97 -5.45
N TYR A 75 -10.87 4.20 -4.47
CA TYR A 75 -10.48 2.81 -4.68
C TYR A 75 -11.31 1.90 -3.78
N GLN A 76 -11.64 0.73 -4.30
CA GLN A 76 -12.26 -0.35 -3.54
C GLN A 76 -11.30 -1.50 -3.32
N ARG A 77 -11.57 -2.32 -2.31
CA ARG A 77 -10.75 -3.51 -2.08
C ARG A 77 -10.88 -4.46 -3.26
N ASN A 78 -9.73 -4.92 -3.75
CA ASN A 78 -9.72 -5.95 -4.78
C ASN A 78 -10.32 -7.24 -4.19
N PRO A 79 -11.45 -7.75 -4.72
CA PRO A 79 -12.13 -8.93 -4.18
C PRO A 79 -11.25 -10.18 -4.26
N GLU A 80 -10.41 -10.30 -5.30
CA GLU A 80 -9.44 -11.39 -5.43
C GLU A 80 -8.40 -11.32 -4.32
N ALA A 81 -7.76 -10.16 -4.14
CA ALA A 81 -6.77 -9.96 -3.09
C ALA A 81 -7.34 -10.21 -1.69
N LYS A 82 -8.58 -9.77 -1.43
CA LYS A 82 -9.29 -10.02 -0.17
C LYS A 82 -9.49 -11.51 0.07
N THR A 83 -9.99 -12.22 -0.92
CA THR A 83 -10.31 -13.65 -0.81
C THR A 83 -9.04 -14.47 -0.57
N VAL A 84 -8.01 -14.26 -1.39
CA VAL A 84 -6.72 -14.94 -1.25
C VAL A 84 -6.05 -14.60 0.08
N SER A 85 -6.11 -13.34 0.51
CA SER A 85 -5.56 -12.95 1.82
C SER A 85 -6.23 -13.70 2.96
N LEU A 86 -7.56 -13.83 2.92
CA LEU A 86 -8.32 -14.52 3.95
C LEU A 86 -7.97 -16.01 4.00
N ILE A 87 -7.90 -16.66 2.84
CA ILE A 87 -7.51 -18.07 2.73
C ILE A 87 -6.10 -18.28 3.29
N ALA A 88 -5.13 -17.49 2.82
CA ALA A 88 -3.74 -17.62 3.25
C ALA A 88 -3.57 -17.39 4.76
N ALA A 89 -4.19 -16.34 5.31
CA ALA A 89 -4.15 -16.07 6.74
C ALA A 89 -4.82 -17.18 7.56
N SER A 90 -5.94 -17.73 7.09
CA SER A 90 -6.65 -18.81 7.78
C SER A 90 -5.84 -20.11 7.81
N LEU A 91 -5.18 -20.44 6.69
CA LEU A 91 -4.29 -21.59 6.62
C LEU A 91 -3.08 -21.43 7.54
N ALA A 92 -2.47 -20.24 7.55
CA ALA A 92 -1.35 -19.93 8.44
C ALA A 92 -1.75 -20.00 9.92
N ALA A 93 -2.92 -19.47 10.27
CA ALA A 93 -3.49 -19.56 11.62
C ALA A 93 -3.73 -21.01 12.06
N GLY A 94 -4.16 -21.89 11.15
CA GLY A 94 -4.30 -23.32 11.43
C GLY A 94 -2.97 -24.05 11.73
N THR A 95 -1.84 -23.49 11.29
CA THR A 95 -0.50 -24.04 11.61
C THR A 95 0.14 -23.40 12.84
N HIS A 96 -0.33 -22.20 13.21
CA HIS A 96 0.22 -21.38 14.29
C HIS A 96 -0.93 -20.67 15.02
N GLU A 97 -1.55 -21.39 15.94
CA GLU A 97 -2.84 -21.03 16.55
C GLU A 97 -2.81 -19.71 17.34
N ASP A 98 -1.67 -19.36 17.94
CA ASP A 98 -1.49 -18.13 18.73
C ASP A 98 -0.91 -16.95 17.92
N SER A 99 -0.88 -17.05 16.58
CA SER A 99 -0.25 -16.05 15.70
C SER A 99 -1.25 -15.22 14.90
N GLN A 100 -0.91 -13.95 14.66
CA GLN A 100 -1.64 -13.07 13.75
C GLN A 100 -0.85 -12.90 12.45
N PHE A 101 -1.53 -13.12 11.32
CA PHE A 101 -0.91 -13.05 10.01
C PHE A 101 -1.41 -11.83 9.21
N VAL A 102 -0.47 -11.14 8.56
CA VAL A 102 -0.76 -10.04 7.64
C VAL A 102 -0.16 -10.38 6.29
N VAL A 103 -1.02 -10.59 5.29
CA VAL A 103 -0.60 -10.79 3.91
C VAL A 103 -0.09 -9.47 3.34
N LYS A 104 1.19 -9.44 2.95
CA LYS A 104 1.87 -8.22 2.45
C LYS A 104 1.72 -8.05 0.94
N SER A 105 1.76 -9.16 0.19
CA SER A 105 1.72 -9.15 -1.26
C SER A 105 1.10 -10.43 -1.78
N ILE A 106 0.39 -10.33 -2.89
CA ILE A 106 -0.17 -11.46 -3.63
C ILE A 106 0.30 -11.30 -5.08
N SER A 107 0.69 -12.40 -5.70
CA SER A 107 1.04 -12.45 -7.12
C SER A 107 0.37 -13.65 -7.76
N LYS A 108 -0.06 -13.49 -9.01
CA LYS A 108 -0.55 -14.57 -9.86
C LYS A 108 0.52 -14.96 -10.86
N LYS A 109 0.57 -16.24 -11.21
CA LYS A 109 1.42 -16.72 -12.29
C LYS A 109 0.85 -16.22 -13.63
N ARG A 110 1.71 -15.67 -14.49
CA ARG A 110 1.37 -15.26 -15.85
C ARG A 110 1.18 -16.53 -16.69
N ASN A 111 0.01 -16.65 -17.32
CA ASN A 111 -0.31 -17.74 -18.25
C ASN A 111 0.33 -17.49 -19.62
#